data_AF-A0A4Q9DYA0-F1
#
_entry.id   AF-A0A4Q9DYA0-F1
#
_cell.length_a   1.000
_cell.length_b   1.000
_cell.length_c   1.000
_cell.angle_alpha   90.00
_cell.angle_beta   90.00
_cell.angle_gamma   90.00
#
_symmetry.space_group_name_H-M   'P 1'
#
loop_
_entity.id
_entity.type
_entity.pdbx_description
1 polymer ?
#
loop_
_entity_poly.entity_id
_entity_poly.type
_entity_poly.pdbx_seq_one_letter_code
_entity_poly.pdbx_strand_id
1 'polypeptide(L)'
;MKKKLLMGFIAVVLLCLLSGCVKGDFHVTVNADSSADLEYKLGMNGALAGLMSAGKDAQEPIQQIKQGFEKQGFTVTQYREGEYVGVIAKKHQNNVNELTSVGPMNDINASFAKGDNSMKVDVQKGLLYNTYSYKGVMDLGSMKPDTNDAMGIQKALLSQIDLKFTLTLPIAAEEQNATRLLGDQKTYQWDLVPGSKNEIILKAKVFNVTNVIIIVVIFVVVLLMIAFAMLRKRKRPLRYQEALPLEEQNPNHLD
;
A
#
# COMPACT_ATOMS: atom_id res chain seq x y z
N MET A 1 -8.25 42.72 -35.46
CA MET A 1 -7.04 41.90 -35.18
C MET A 1 -6.75 41.77 -33.69
N LYS A 2 -6.65 42.87 -32.91
CA LYS A 2 -6.38 42.84 -31.46
C LYS A 2 -7.32 41.96 -30.63
N LYS A 3 -8.63 41.95 -30.91
CA LYS A 3 -9.61 41.08 -30.21
C LYS A 3 -9.45 39.58 -30.49
N LYS A 4 -9.09 39.20 -31.73
CA LYS A 4 -8.82 37.79 -32.09
C LYS A 4 -7.50 37.30 -31.50
N LEU A 5 -6.51 38.19 -31.39
CA LEU A 5 -5.21 37.93 -30.76
C LEU A 5 -5.33 37.84 -29.22
N LEU A 6 -6.15 38.71 -28.61
CA LEU A 6 -6.50 38.67 -27.19
C LEU A 6 -7.30 37.41 -26.84
N MET A 7 -8.25 37.01 -27.68
CA MET A 7 -9.06 35.80 -27.48
C MET A 7 -8.23 34.52 -27.67
N GLY A 8 -7.28 34.51 -28.61
CA GLY A 8 -6.29 33.44 -28.73
C GLY A 8 -5.35 33.36 -27.52
N PHE A 9 -4.89 34.50 -27.01
CA PHE A 9 -4.08 34.56 -25.79
C PHE A 9 -4.85 34.06 -24.56
N ILE A 10 -6.11 34.46 -24.38
CA ILE A 10 -6.97 33.98 -23.30
C ILE A 10 -7.20 32.47 -23.40
N ALA A 11 -7.41 31.94 -24.61
CA ALA A 11 -7.58 30.49 -24.82
C ALA A 11 -6.30 29.70 -24.48
N VAL A 12 -5.12 30.23 -24.85
CA VAL A 12 -3.83 29.63 -24.50
C VAL A 12 -3.58 29.70 -22.98
N VAL A 13 -3.87 30.84 -22.35
CA VAL A 13 -3.78 30.98 -20.89
C VAL A 13 -4.75 30.02 -20.18
N LEU A 14 -5.98 29.86 -20.68
CA LEU A 14 -6.94 28.89 -20.14
C LEU A 14 -6.41 27.46 -20.25
N LEU A 15 -5.84 27.10 -21.40
CA LEU A 15 -5.25 25.77 -21.63
C LEU A 15 -4.04 25.50 -20.71
N CYS A 16 -3.21 26.51 -20.45
CA CYS A 16 -2.12 26.41 -19.47
C CYS A 16 -2.64 26.24 -18.03
N LEU A 17 -3.82 26.77 -17.69
CA LEU A 17 -4.46 26.58 -16.38
C LEU A 17 -5.07 25.18 -16.21
N LEU A 18 -5.23 24.38 -17.28
CA LEU A 18 -5.68 22.99 -17.19
C LEU A 18 -4.53 22.01 -16.92
N SER A 19 -3.28 22.41 -17.16
CA SER A 19 -2.10 21.60 -16.85
C SER A 19 -1.51 22.02 -15.51
N GLY A 20 -1.66 21.20 -14.47
CA GLY A 20 -1.11 21.49 -13.14
C GLY A 20 0.37 21.88 -13.19
N CYS A 21 0.72 23.04 -12.63
CA CYS A 21 2.08 23.56 -12.60
C CYS A 21 3.08 22.68 -11.83
N VAL A 22 2.61 21.84 -10.90
CA VAL A 22 3.44 20.94 -10.10
C VAL A 22 2.84 19.53 -10.13
N LYS A 23 3.69 18.53 -10.28
CA LYS A 23 3.34 17.11 -10.25
C LYS A 23 4.19 16.37 -9.23
N GLY A 24 3.57 15.54 -8.41
CA GLY A 24 4.26 14.59 -7.53
C GLY A 24 3.60 13.22 -7.61
N ASP A 25 4.38 12.20 -7.95
CA ASP A 25 3.97 10.80 -7.90
C ASP A 25 4.85 10.07 -6.91
N PHE A 26 4.25 9.60 -5.82
CA PHE A 26 4.90 8.86 -4.75
C PHE A 26 4.51 7.39 -4.86
N HIS A 27 5.34 6.60 -5.53
CA HIS A 27 5.10 5.17 -5.72
C HIS A 27 5.89 4.35 -4.71
N VAL A 28 5.19 3.56 -3.90
CA VAL A 28 5.77 2.54 -3.03
C VAL A 28 5.37 1.16 -3.54
N THR A 29 6.33 0.29 -3.73
CA THR A 29 6.09 -1.13 -4.04
C THR A 29 6.55 -1.97 -2.87
N VAL A 30 5.63 -2.74 -2.29
CA VAL A 30 5.95 -3.73 -1.25
C VAL A 30 6.17 -5.07 -1.93
N ASN A 31 7.31 -5.69 -1.66
CA ASN A 31 7.68 -6.96 -2.24
C ASN A 31 7.27 -8.14 -1.34
N ALA A 32 7.20 -9.34 -1.93
CA ALA A 32 6.78 -10.55 -1.21
C ALA A 32 7.76 -10.97 -0.10
N ASP A 33 9.02 -10.57 -0.19
CA ASP A 33 10.06 -10.79 0.81
C ASP A 33 10.04 -9.76 1.96
N SER A 34 9.02 -8.90 2.00
CA SER A 34 8.88 -7.78 2.94
C SER A 34 9.87 -6.62 2.73
N SER A 35 10.64 -6.60 1.63
CA SER A 35 11.35 -5.41 1.19
C SER A 35 10.40 -4.40 0.53
N ALA A 36 10.88 -3.18 0.28
CA ALA A 36 10.12 -2.15 -0.39
C ALA A 36 10.97 -1.30 -1.34
N ASP A 37 10.41 -0.98 -2.50
CA ASP A 37 10.97 -0.07 -3.48
C ASP A 37 10.19 1.25 -3.45
N LEU A 38 10.90 2.35 -3.26
CA LEU A 38 10.35 3.70 -3.24
C LEU A 38 10.80 4.42 -4.52
N GLU A 39 9.85 4.94 -5.28
CA GLU A 39 10.07 5.75 -6.46
C GLU A 39 9.25 7.04 -6.37
N TYR A 40 9.92 8.18 -6.23
CA TYR A 40 9.28 9.49 -6.16
C TYR A 40 9.62 10.29 -7.40
N LYS A 41 8.61 10.62 -8.20
CA LYS A 41 8.73 11.47 -9.39
C LYS A 41 8.11 12.83 -9.11
N LEU A 42 8.96 13.84 -8.98
CA LEU A 42 8.56 15.21 -8.72
C LEU A 42 8.89 16.06 -9.94
N GLY A 43 7.96 16.92 -10.37
CA GLY A 43 8.16 17.79 -11.52
C GLY A 43 7.42 19.10 -11.37
N MET A 44 7.95 20.13 -11.99
CA MET A 44 7.31 21.44 -12.08
C MET A 44 7.42 21.98 -13.51
N ASN A 45 6.45 22.78 -13.90
CA ASN A 45 6.47 23.48 -15.18
C ASN A 45 7.71 24.40 -15.25
N GLY A 46 8.41 24.40 -16.39
CA GLY A 46 9.63 25.17 -16.59
C GLY A 46 9.45 26.68 -16.40
N ALA A 47 8.29 27.24 -16.75
CA ALA A 47 7.99 28.65 -16.50
C ALA A 47 7.83 28.95 -15.01
N LEU A 48 7.19 28.05 -14.25
CA LEU A 48 7.10 28.17 -12.78
C LEU A 48 8.49 28.07 -12.14
N ALA A 49 9.32 27.12 -12.58
CA ALA A 49 10.69 26.98 -12.11
C ALA A 49 11.53 28.24 -12.37
N GLY A 50 11.40 28.83 -13.56
CA GLY A 50 12.05 30.09 -13.91
C GLY A 50 11.60 31.27 -13.04
N LEU A 51 10.31 31.35 -12.74
CA LEU A 51 9.76 32.36 -11.83
C LEU A 51 10.29 32.20 -10.39
N MET A 52 10.30 30.96 -9.87
CA MET A 52 10.84 30.65 -8.55
C MET A 52 12.35 30.94 -8.43
N SER A 53 13.08 30.84 -9.55
CA SER A 53 14.52 31.11 -9.62
C SER A 53 14.83 32.59 -9.86
N ALA A 54 13.83 33.48 -9.71
CA ALA A 54 13.92 34.92 -10.00
C ALA A 54 14.49 35.21 -11.41
N GLY A 55 14.15 34.37 -12.39
CA GLY A 55 14.58 34.51 -13.78
C GLY A 55 16.04 34.13 -14.06
N LYS A 56 16.75 33.51 -13.11
CA LYS A 56 18.13 33.04 -13.31
C LYS A 56 18.16 31.70 -14.03
N ASP A 57 18.21 30.61 -13.26
CA ASP A 57 18.31 29.26 -13.79
C ASP A 57 17.26 28.37 -13.12
N ALA A 58 16.32 27.86 -13.93
CA ALA A 58 15.28 26.93 -13.49
C ALA A 58 15.84 25.62 -12.88
N GLN A 59 17.14 25.37 -13.01
CA GLN A 59 17.81 24.18 -12.47
C GLN A 59 18.13 24.28 -10.98
N GLU A 60 18.24 25.49 -10.42
CA GLU A 60 18.56 25.71 -8.99
C GLU A 60 17.56 25.02 -8.03
N PRO A 61 16.23 25.24 -8.15
CA PRO A 61 15.26 24.56 -7.29
C PRO A 61 15.28 23.05 -7.44
N ILE A 62 15.49 22.56 -8.67
CA ILE A 62 15.56 21.12 -8.98
C ILE A 62 16.80 20.49 -8.33
N GLN A 63 17.92 21.22 -8.32
CA GLN A 63 19.17 20.76 -7.73
C GLN A 63 19.07 20.68 -6.20
N GLN A 64 18.34 21.60 -5.55
CA GLN A 64 18.09 21.54 -4.12
C GLN A 64 17.25 20.31 -3.75
N ILE A 65 16.17 20.03 -4.50
CA ILE A 65 15.35 18.83 -4.30
C ILE A 65 16.21 17.56 -4.47
N LYS A 66 17.05 17.53 -5.53
CA LYS A 66 17.98 16.43 -5.77
C LYS A 66 18.89 16.17 -4.57
N GLN A 67 19.58 17.21 -4.08
CA GLN A 67 20.49 17.11 -2.95
C GLN A 67 19.77 16.67 -1.66
N GLY A 68 18.51 17.08 -1.46
CA GLY A 68 17.68 16.65 -0.35
C GLY A 68 17.49 15.13 -0.33
N PHE A 69 17.05 14.56 -1.45
CA PHE A 69 16.85 13.11 -1.57
C PHE A 69 18.16 12.31 -1.53
N GLU A 70 19.24 12.82 -2.13
CA GLU A 70 20.56 12.16 -2.09
C GLU A 70 21.08 12.04 -0.65
N LYS A 71 20.90 13.09 0.18
CA LYS A 71 21.27 13.06 1.61
C LYS A 71 20.46 12.04 2.41
N GLN A 72 19.27 11.70 1.94
CA GLN A 72 18.40 10.67 2.54
C GLN A 72 18.72 9.26 2.01
N GLY A 73 19.73 9.12 1.16
CA GLY A 73 20.17 7.84 0.61
C GLY A 73 19.37 7.37 -0.61
N PHE A 74 18.64 8.27 -1.28
CA PHE A 74 18.04 7.97 -2.57
C PHE A 74 19.07 8.12 -3.70
N THR A 75 18.94 7.28 -4.72
CA THR A 75 19.56 7.51 -6.02
C THR A 75 18.66 8.44 -6.83
N VAL A 76 19.15 9.61 -7.22
CA VAL A 76 18.33 10.65 -7.84
C VAL A 76 18.80 10.96 -9.26
N THR A 77 17.84 10.98 -10.19
CA THR A 77 18.07 11.37 -11.59
C THR A 77 17.21 12.58 -11.93
N GLN A 78 17.68 13.44 -12.83
CA GLN A 78 16.88 14.55 -13.35
C GLN A 78 16.16 14.11 -14.62
N TYR A 79 14.98 14.68 -14.87
CA TYR A 79 14.26 14.46 -16.11
C TYR A 79 13.68 15.76 -16.65
N ARG A 80 13.45 15.77 -17.97
CA ARG A 80 12.68 16.79 -18.68
C ARG A 80 11.67 16.07 -19.57
N GLU A 81 10.39 16.27 -19.30
CA GLU A 81 9.30 15.61 -20.03
C GLU A 81 8.24 16.66 -20.38
N GLY A 82 8.17 17.00 -21.67
CA GLY A 82 7.37 18.14 -22.14
C GLY A 82 7.80 19.44 -21.46
N GLU A 83 6.82 20.15 -20.90
CA GLU A 83 7.00 21.40 -20.16
C GLU A 83 7.55 21.19 -18.73
N TYR A 84 7.66 19.94 -18.26
CA TYR A 84 8.07 19.65 -16.88
C TYR A 84 9.56 19.38 -16.78
N VAL A 85 10.18 19.95 -15.76
CA VAL A 85 11.53 19.63 -15.29
C VAL A 85 11.44 19.13 -13.86
N GLY A 86 12.23 18.12 -13.52
CA GLY A 86 12.04 17.43 -12.26
C GLY A 86 13.11 16.42 -11.91
N VAL A 87 12.84 15.66 -10.85
CA VAL A 87 13.67 14.56 -10.37
C VAL A 87 12.87 13.27 -10.24
N ILE A 88 13.55 12.14 -10.43
CA ILE A 88 13.11 10.81 -10.05
C ILE A 88 14.08 10.31 -8.98
N ALA A 89 13.58 10.15 -7.75
CA ALA A 89 14.34 9.62 -6.62
C ALA A 89 13.94 8.17 -6.37
N LYS A 90 14.90 7.25 -6.34
CA LYS A 90 14.69 5.82 -6.09
C LYS A 90 15.46 5.34 -4.88
N LYS A 91 14.85 4.50 -4.06
CA LYS A 91 15.50 3.86 -2.91
C LYS A 91 14.91 2.48 -2.69
N HIS A 92 15.78 1.51 -2.46
CA HIS A 92 15.37 0.18 -2.00
C HIS A 92 15.54 0.11 -0.47
N GLN A 93 14.58 -0.51 0.20
CA GLN A 93 14.61 -0.77 1.63
C GLN A 93 14.42 -2.26 1.88
N ASN A 94 15.33 -2.85 2.66
CA ASN A 94 15.33 -4.29 2.90
C ASN A 94 14.13 -4.74 3.74
N ASN A 95 13.48 -3.83 4.48
CA ASN A 95 12.33 -4.15 5.32
C ASN A 95 11.29 -3.03 5.33
N VAL A 96 10.03 -3.39 5.08
CA VAL A 96 8.86 -2.49 5.09
C VAL A 96 8.68 -1.78 6.44
N ASN A 97 9.13 -2.36 7.55
CA ASN A 97 9.05 -1.72 8.87
C ASN A 97 9.96 -0.49 8.98
N GLU A 98 11.04 -0.43 8.20
CA GLU A 98 11.95 0.72 8.14
C GLU A 98 11.33 1.91 7.39
N LEU A 99 10.24 1.69 6.65
CA LEU A 99 9.47 2.78 6.00
C LEU A 99 8.81 3.72 7.02
N THR A 100 8.66 3.32 8.28
CA THR A 100 8.21 4.24 9.35
C THR A 100 9.17 5.41 9.55
N SER A 101 10.43 5.28 9.12
CA SER A 101 11.46 6.31 9.21
C SER A 101 11.77 7.01 7.88
N VAL A 102 11.38 6.42 6.73
CA VAL A 102 11.86 6.80 5.37
C VAL A 102 10.75 6.79 4.30
N GLY A 103 9.50 6.54 4.69
CA GLY A 103 8.37 6.55 3.77
C GLY A 103 7.99 7.97 3.37
N PRO A 104 7.19 8.14 2.30
CA PRO A 104 6.76 9.46 1.86
C PRO A 104 6.01 10.16 3.00
N MET A 105 5.34 9.45 3.91
CA MET A 105 4.71 10.07 5.08
C MET A 105 5.69 10.70 6.09
N ASN A 106 6.94 10.23 6.23
CA ASN A 106 7.92 10.85 7.15
C ASN A 106 8.71 11.97 6.46
N ASP A 107 9.05 11.79 5.17
CA ASP A 107 9.72 12.80 4.35
C ASP A 107 8.79 13.96 3.96
N ILE A 108 7.50 13.67 3.73
CA ILE A 108 6.42 14.66 3.56
C ILE A 108 6.07 15.28 4.92
N ASN A 109 6.07 14.56 6.06
CA ASN A 109 5.89 15.18 7.39
C ASN A 109 6.94 16.27 7.67
N ALA A 110 8.19 16.02 7.32
CA ALA A 110 9.29 16.94 7.57
C ALA A 110 9.26 18.17 6.63
N SER A 111 8.77 18.03 5.40
CA SER A 111 8.93 19.06 4.36
C SER A 111 7.63 19.63 3.77
N PHE A 112 6.49 18.95 3.87
CA PHE A 112 5.26 19.26 3.12
C PHE A 112 3.95 19.18 3.93
N ALA A 113 3.89 18.43 5.02
CA ALA A 113 2.66 18.17 5.76
C ALA A 113 2.86 18.32 7.27
N LYS A 114 2.80 19.57 7.77
CA LYS A 114 2.73 19.86 9.21
C LYS A 114 1.30 19.59 9.75
N GLY A 115 0.83 18.35 9.62
CA GLY A 115 -0.53 17.93 10.02
C GLY A 115 -0.53 16.68 10.89
N ASP A 116 -1.71 16.25 11.35
CA ASP A 116 -1.89 15.03 12.17
C ASP A 116 -1.80 13.77 11.29
N ASN A 117 -0.67 13.61 10.60
CA ASN A 117 -0.38 12.43 9.78
C ASN A 117 -0.28 11.21 10.69
N SER A 118 -1.06 10.18 10.39
CA SER A 118 -1.08 8.95 11.19
C SER A 118 -1.10 7.73 10.30
N MET A 119 -0.45 6.67 10.75
CA MET A 119 -0.42 5.38 10.08
C MET A 119 -0.70 4.32 11.15
N LYS A 120 -1.79 3.57 10.95
CA LYS A 120 -2.17 2.44 11.81
C LYS A 120 -2.19 1.18 10.98
N VAL A 121 -1.50 0.16 11.47
CA VAL A 121 -1.52 -1.19 10.92
C VAL A 121 -2.06 -2.11 11.99
N ASP A 122 -3.21 -2.70 11.74
CA ASP A 122 -3.81 -3.75 12.56
C ASP A 122 -3.55 -5.11 11.91
N VAL A 123 -3.09 -6.07 12.70
CA VAL A 123 -2.78 -7.43 12.22
C VAL A 123 -3.59 -8.44 13.00
N GLN A 124 -4.61 -8.99 12.34
CA GLN A 124 -5.44 -10.04 12.91
C GLN A 124 -4.90 -11.40 12.47
N LYS A 125 -4.33 -12.15 13.44
CA LYS A 125 -3.80 -13.49 13.19
C LYS A 125 -4.94 -14.50 13.13
N GLY A 126 -5.02 -15.23 12.03
CA GLY A 126 -5.95 -16.35 11.86
C GLY A 126 -5.22 -17.69 11.71
N LEU A 127 -6.00 -18.77 11.66
CA LEU A 127 -5.46 -20.13 11.48
C LEU A 127 -4.87 -20.34 10.08
N LEU A 128 -5.56 -19.87 9.03
CA LEU A 128 -5.12 -20.02 7.64
C LEU A 128 -4.57 -18.72 7.04
N TYR A 129 -5.18 -17.58 7.40
CA TYR A 129 -4.86 -16.26 6.88
C TYR A 129 -4.60 -15.29 8.02
N ASN A 130 -3.63 -14.40 7.84
CA ASN A 130 -3.49 -13.18 8.60
C ASN A 130 -4.14 -12.04 7.81
N THR A 131 -4.94 -11.22 8.48
CA THR A 131 -5.56 -10.04 7.86
C THR A 131 -4.80 -8.79 8.31
N TYR A 132 -4.26 -8.06 7.35
CA TYR A 132 -3.56 -6.79 7.56
C TYR A 132 -4.50 -5.67 7.18
N SER A 133 -4.86 -4.81 8.14
CA SER A 133 -5.69 -3.63 7.92
C SER A 133 -4.84 -2.39 8.08
N TYR A 134 -4.67 -1.64 7.01
CA TYR A 134 -3.97 -0.38 6.94
C TYR A 134 -4.97 0.78 6.95
N LYS A 135 -4.77 1.72 7.87
CA LYS A 135 -5.43 3.03 7.83
C LYS A 135 -4.38 4.12 8.02
N GLY A 136 -4.15 4.87 6.95
CA GLY A 136 -3.30 6.06 6.91
C GLY A 136 -4.12 7.32 6.74
N VAL A 137 -3.65 8.42 7.31
CA VAL A 137 -4.15 9.78 7.06
C VAL A 137 -2.99 10.64 6.62
N MET A 138 -3.09 11.18 5.40
CA MET A 138 -2.20 12.22 4.87
C MET A 138 -2.92 13.58 4.97
N ASP A 139 -2.61 14.31 6.04
CA ASP A 139 -3.12 15.64 6.32
C ASP A 139 -2.29 16.70 5.58
N LEU A 140 -2.78 17.09 4.40
CA LEU A 140 -2.27 18.21 3.63
C LEU A 140 -2.97 19.53 4.01
N GLY A 141 -3.67 19.58 5.16
CA GLY A 141 -4.40 20.74 5.64
C GLY A 141 -3.56 21.98 5.92
N SER A 142 -2.24 21.81 6.04
CA SER A 142 -1.29 22.94 6.10
C SER A 142 -1.13 23.65 4.76
N MET A 143 -1.48 23.00 3.64
CA MET A 143 -1.53 23.60 2.30
C MET A 143 -2.92 24.22 2.02
N LYS A 144 -3.44 25.00 2.97
CA LYS A 144 -4.67 25.78 2.76
C LYS A 144 -4.31 27.21 2.33
N PRO A 145 -5.13 27.83 1.47
CA PRO A 145 -4.95 29.26 1.19
C PRO A 145 -5.14 30.05 2.49
N ASP A 146 -4.29 31.05 2.69
CA ASP A 146 -4.38 31.99 3.80
C ASP A 146 -5.74 32.70 3.78
N THR A 147 -6.28 33.05 4.95
CA THR A 147 -7.55 33.76 5.07
C THR A 147 -7.50 35.16 4.43
N ASN A 148 -6.29 35.70 4.24
CA ASN A 148 -6.02 36.96 3.54
C ASN A 148 -5.86 36.82 2.01
N ASP A 149 -6.11 35.65 1.42
CA ASP A 149 -6.11 35.43 -0.05
C ASP A 149 -7.32 36.09 -0.73
N ALA A 150 -7.45 37.41 -0.60
CA ALA A 150 -8.58 38.19 -1.09
C ALA A 150 -8.77 38.10 -2.61
N MET A 151 -7.70 37.81 -3.36
CA MET A 151 -7.72 37.64 -4.81
C MET A 151 -7.78 36.16 -5.25
N GLY A 152 -7.78 35.19 -4.33
CA GLY A 152 -7.86 33.76 -4.65
C GLY A 152 -6.63 33.20 -5.38
N ILE A 153 -5.49 33.89 -5.32
CA ILE A 153 -4.27 33.54 -6.05
C ILE A 153 -3.64 32.28 -5.44
N GLN A 154 -3.64 32.17 -4.12
CA GLN A 154 -3.11 30.97 -3.45
C GLN A 154 -3.99 29.76 -3.71
N LYS A 155 -5.32 29.96 -3.67
CA LYS A 155 -6.28 28.90 -4.04
C LYS A 155 -6.07 28.44 -5.48
N ALA A 156 -5.87 29.37 -6.42
CA ALA A 156 -5.55 29.05 -7.80
C ALA A 156 -4.24 28.26 -7.90
N LEU A 157 -3.17 28.66 -7.20
CA LEU A 157 -1.90 27.95 -7.21
C LEU A 157 -1.99 26.53 -6.65
N LEU A 158 -2.71 26.33 -5.54
CA LEU A 158 -2.94 25.01 -4.94
C LEU A 158 -3.71 24.08 -5.88
N SER A 159 -4.66 24.62 -6.66
CA SER A 159 -5.39 23.83 -7.67
C SER A 159 -4.52 23.35 -8.83
N GLN A 160 -3.33 23.94 -8.99
CA GLN A 160 -2.34 23.56 -10.01
C GLN A 160 -1.38 22.46 -9.52
N ILE A 161 -1.57 21.94 -8.30
CA ILE A 161 -0.73 20.88 -7.74
C ILE A 161 -1.45 19.54 -7.94
N ASP A 162 -0.82 18.63 -8.69
CA ASP A 162 -1.27 17.25 -8.91
C ASP A 162 -0.40 16.28 -8.10
N LEU A 163 -0.94 15.72 -7.00
CA LEU A 163 -0.23 14.78 -6.13
C LEU A 163 -0.89 13.42 -6.16
N LYS A 164 -0.08 12.38 -6.34
CA LYS A 164 -0.52 10.99 -6.40
C LYS A 164 0.28 10.17 -5.42
N PHE A 165 -0.43 9.32 -4.68
CA PHE A 165 0.19 8.25 -3.92
C PHE A 165 -0.19 6.93 -4.56
N THR A 166 0.81 6.13 -4.93
CA THR A 166 0.63 4.84 -5.57
C THR A 166 1.25 3.76 -4.70
N LEU A 167 0.49 2.71 -4.37
CA LEU A 167 0.94 1.57 -3.58
C LEU A 167 0.76 0.29 -4.40
N THR A 168 1.84 -0.44 -4.63
CA THR A 168 1.79 -1.78 -5.21
C THR A 168 2.05 -2.82 -4.14
N LEU A 169 1.20 -3.84 -4.09
CA LEU A 169 1.29 -4.93 -3.13
C LEU A 169 1.61 -6.25 -3.81
N PRO A 170 2.25 -7.21 -3.11
CA PRO A 170 2.53 -8.52 -3.70
C PRO A 170 1.25 -9.36 -3.85
N ILE A 171 0.22 -8.99 -3.09
CA ILE A 171 -1.11 -9.61 -3.05
C ILE A 171 -2.18 -8.54 -3.22
N ALA A 172 -3.28 -8.90 -3.88
CA ALA A 172 -4.43 -8.01 -3.99
C ALA A 172 -5.06 -7.75 -2.60
N ALA A 173 -5.42 -6.50 -2.36
CA ALA A 173 -6.26 -6.08 -1.27
C ALA A 173 -7.69 -6.60 -1.46
N GLU A 174 -8.32 -6.98 -0.36
CA GLU A 174 -9.73 -7.36 -0.29
C GLU A 174 -10.64 -6.12 -0.18
N GLU A 175 -10.20 -5.11 0.56
CA GLU A 175 -10.91 -3.84 0.72
C GLU A 175 -9.94 -2.67 0.50
N GLN A 176 -10.39 -1.62 -0.18
CA GLN A 176 -9.57 -0.44 -0.50
C GLN A 176 -10.45 0.77 -0.83
N ASN A 177 -9.91 1.98 -0.64
CA ASN A 177 -10.57 3.25 -1.02
C ASN A 177 -9.77 4.07 -2.05
N ALA A 178 -8.88 3.43 -2.80
CA ALA A 178 -8.10 4.04 -3.87
C ALA A 178 -9.00 4.68 -4.93
N THR A 179 -8.56 5.83 -5.44
CA THR A 179 -9.21 6.53 -6.54
C THR A 179 -9.21 5.69 -7.80
N ARG A 180 -8.12 4.94 -8.04
CA ARG A 180 -7.94 4.10 -9.23
C ARG A 180 -7.16 2.82 -8.91
N LEU A 181 -7.52 1.75 -9.62
CA LEU A 181 -6.73 0.52 -9.71
C LEU A 181 -5.95 0.55 -11.01
N LEU A 182 -4.65 0.28 -10.95
CA LEU A 182 -3.76 0.26 -12.10
C LEU A 182 -3.31 -1.17 -12.41
N GLY A 183 -3.13 -1.48 -13.69
CA GLY A 183 -2.53 -2.74 -14.13
C GLY A 183 -3.20 -4.00 -13.58
N ASP A 184 -2.44 -4.78 -12.82
CA ASP A 184 -2.75 -6.14 -12.34
C ASP A 184 -3.72 -6.21 -11.15
N GLN A 185 -4.42 -5.12 -10.83
CA GLN A 185 -5.29 -4.96 -9.67
C GLN A 185 -4.58 -5.10 -8.31
N LYS A 186 -3.24 -5.04 -8.28
CA LYS A 186 -2.45 -4.96 -7.04
C LYS A 186 -1.79 -3.60 -6.84
N THR A 187 -1.96 -2.70 -7.81
CA THR A 187 -1.52 -1.31 -7.72
C THR A 187 -2.71 -0.39 -7.47
N TYR A 188 -2.65 0.32 -6.36
CA TYR A 188 -3.69 1.22 -5.84
C TYR A 188 -3.18 2.65 -5.91
N GLN A 189 -3.94 3.55 -6.55
CA GLN A 189 -3.57 4.97 -6.65
C GLN A 189 -4.62 5.85 -6.00
N TRP A 190 -4.15 6.79 -5.17
CA TRP A 190 -4.93 7.86 -4.57
C TRP A 190 -4.50 9.20 -5.15
N ASP A 191 -5.47 9.97 -5.64
CA ASP A 191 -5.28 11.40 -5.92
C ASP A 191 -5.36 12.16 -4.60
N LEU A 192 -4.25 12.75 -4.18
CA LEU A 192 -4.17 13.52 -2.95
C LEU A 192 -4.62 14.95 -3.22
N VAL A 193 -5.55 15.43 -2.39
CA VAL A 193 -6.08 16.79 -2.49
C VAL A 193 -5.30 17.69 -1.53
N PRO A 194 -4.58 18.72 -2.04
CA PRO A 194 -3.93 19.72 -1.19
C PRO A 194 -4.96 20.46 -0.32
N GLY A 195 -4.58 20.80 0.91
CA GLY A 195 -5.45 21.52 1.84
C GLY A 195 -6.49 20.65 2.55
N SER A 196 -6.51 19.33 2.32
CA SER A 196 -7.46 18.40 2.91
C SER A 196 -6.77 17.24 3.65
N LYS A 197 -7.58 16.47 4.39
CA LYS A 197 -7.17 15.19 4.96
C LYS A 197 -7.50 14.08 3.97
N ASN A 198 -6.47 13.36 3.52
CA ASN A 198 -6.60 12.27 2.57
C ASN A 198 -6.49 10.95 3.35
N GLU A 199 -7.59 10.19 3.43
CA GLU A 199 -7.59 8.87 4.07
C GLU A 199 -7.18 7.78 3.08
N ILE A 200 -6.27 6.91 3.51
CA ILE A 200 -5.79 5.75 2.75
C ILE A 200 -6.16 4.52 3.56
N ILE A 201 -7.09 3.73 3.04
CA ILE A 201 -7.63 2.54 3.68
C ILE A 201 -7.34 1.37 2.75
N LEU A 202 -6.73 0.33 3.31
CA LEU A 202 -6.45 -0.90 2.58
C LEU A 202 -6.48 -2.10 3.52
N LYS A 203 -7.03 -3.22 3.07
CA LYS A 203 -7.07 -4.46 3.82
C LYS A 203 -6.66 -5.62 2.93
N ALA A 204 -5.70 -6.42 3.37
CA ALA A 204 -5.21 -7.57 2.62
C ALA A 204 -5.18 -8.83 3.48
N LYS A 205 -5.48 -9.98 2.87
CA LYS A 205 -5.37 -11.30 3.49
C LYS A 205 -4.13 -12.01 2.96
N VAL A 206 -3.23 -12.37 3.86
CA VAL A 206 -1.98 -13.07 3.54
C VAL A 206 -2.04 -14.47 4.16
N PHE A 207 -1.70 -15.50 3.39
CA PHE A 207 -1.62 -16.87 3.91
C PHE A 207 -0.57 -16.97 5.02
N ASN A 208 -0.95 -17.57 6.14
CA ASN A 208 -0.02 -17.89 7.22
C ASN A 208 0.67 -19.23 6.93
N VAL A 209 1.73 -19.21 6.11
CA VAL A 209 2.42 -20.40 5.63
C VAL A 209 2.84 -21.33 6.79
N THR A 210 3.32 -20.76 7.90
CA THR A 210 3.71 -21.51 9.09
C THR A 210 2.55 -22.30 9.68
N ASN A 211 1.41 -21.65 9.92
CA ASN A 211 0.23 -22.32 10.48
C ASN A 211 -0.36 -23.34 9.51
N VAL A 212 -0.37 -23.04 8.21
CA VAL A 212 -0.82 -23.99 7.18
C VAL A 212 0.03 -25.25 7.18
N ILE A 213 1.36 -25.12 7.23
CA ILE A 213 2.26 -26.28 7.34
C ILE A 213 1.96 -27.09 8.60
N ILE A 214 1.79 -26.44 9.75
CA ILE A 214 1.45 -27.12 11.01
C ILE A 214 0.13 -27.89 10.89
N ILE A 215 -0.91 -27.29 10.31
CA ILE A 215 -2.21 -27.93 10.09
C ILE A 215 -2.06 -29.16 9.19
N VAL A 216 -1.30 -29.05 8.09
CA VAL A 216 -1.05 -30.18 7.18
C VAL A 216 -0.33 -31.32 7.90
N VAL A 217 0.69 -31.01 8.71
CA VAL A 217 1.43 -32.00 9.49
C VAL A 217 0.50 -32.70 10.50
N ILE A 218 -0.31 -31.95 11.25
CA ILE A 218 -1.27 -32.51 12.20
C ILE A 218 -2.27 -33.42 11.48
N PHE A 219 -2.79 -32.99 10.33
CA PHE A 219 -3.73 -33.77 9.54
C PHE A 219 -3.14 -35.12 9.09
N VAL A 220 -1.89 -35.13 8.62
CA VAL A 220 -1.18 -36.36 8.24
C VAL A 220 -0.99 -37.28 9.45
N VAL A 221 -0.59 -36.75 10.60
CA VAL A 221 -0.41 -37.55 11.83
C VAL A 221 -1.74 -38.18 12.28
N VAL A 222 -2.85 -37.44 12.19
CA VAL A 222 -4.19 -37.97 12.52
C VAL A 222 -4.59 -39.10 11.57
N LEU A 223 -4.34 -38.96 10.26
CA LEU A 223 -4.62 -40.01 9.28
C LEU A 223 -3.81 -41.28 9.58
N LEU A 224 -2.52 -41.14 9.95
CA LEU A 224 -1.69 -42.27 10.34
C LEU A 224 -2.19 -42.95 11.62
N MET A 225 -2.63 -42.18 12.62
CA MET A 225 -3.23 -42.72 13.84
C MET A 225 -4.54 -43.49 13.56
N ILE A 226 -5.39 -42.95 12.69
CA ILE A 226 -6.63 -43.61 12.27
C ILE A 226 -6.32 -44.91 11.53
N ALA A 227 -5.40 -44.89 10.57
CA ALA A 227 -4.97 -46.08 9.85
C ALA A 227 -4.40 -47.14 10.82
N PHE A 228 -3.54 -46.73 11.75
CA PHE A 228 -3.00 -47.62 12.79
C PHE A 228 -4.10 -48.21 13.68
N ALA A 229 -5.07 -47.41 14.11
CA ALA A 229 -6.20 -47.86 14.91
C ALA A 229 -7.09 -48.85 14.14
N MET A 230 -7.35 -48.60 12.85
CA MET A 230 -8.09 -49.52 11.97
C MET A 230 -7.33 -50.84 11.77
N LEU A 231 -6.01 -50.79 11.54
CA LEU A 231 -5.15 -51.97 11.47
C LEU A 231 -5.13 -52.76 12.78
N ARG A 232 -5.16 -52.08 13.93
CA ARG A 232 -5.21 -52.72 15.25
C ARG A 232 -6.59 -53.34 15.55
N LYS A 233 -7.69 -52.75 15.06
CA LYS A 233 -9.03 -53.32 15.18
C LYS A 233 -9.20 -54.60 14.34
N ARG A 234 -8.60 -54.66 13.14
CA ARG A 234 -8.59 -55.88 12.31
C ARG A 234 -7.89 -57.09 12.96
N LYS A 235 -7.01 -56.87 13.95
CA LYS A 235 -6.26 -57.93 14.64
C LYS A 235 -6.93 -58.46 15.93
N ARG A 236 -8.15 -58.04 16.27
CA ARG A 236 -8.90 -58.63 17.40
C ARG A 236 -9.60 -59.91 16.90
N PRO A 237 -9.22 -61.11 17.34
CA PRO A 237 -9.94 -62.33 16.95
C PRO A 237 -11.37 -62.26 17.48
N LEU A 238 -12.32 -62.70 16.65
CA LEU A 238 -13.72 -62.94 17.02
C LEU A 238 -13.72 -63.82 18.28
N ARG A 239 -14.01 -63.21 19.42
CA ARG A 239 -14.19 -63.92 20.69
C ARG A 239 -15.46 -64.75 20.50
N TYR A 240 -15.27 -66.05 20.33
CA TYR A 240 -16.29 -67.09 20.19
C TYR A 240 -17.49 -66.75 21.09
N GLN A 241 -18.67 -66.57 20.48
CA GLN A 241 -19.92 -66.75 21.20
C GLN A 241 -19.93 -68.22 21.64
N GLU A 242 -19.60 -68.49 22.91
CA GLU A 242 -20.03 -69.72 23.56
C GLU A 242 -21.57 -69.67 23.55
N ALA A 243 -22.14 -70.48 22.66
CA ALA A 243 -23.55 -70.81 22.66
C ALA A 243 -23.86 -71.62 23.94
N LEU A 244 -24.61 -71.02 24.87
CA LEU A 244 -25.60 -71.74 25.67
C LEU A 244 -26.92 -71.74 24.86
N PRO A 245 -27.83 -72.73 24.95
CA PRO A 245 -28.00 -73.77 25.98
C PRO A 245 -28.24 -75.18 25.37
N LEU A 246 -28.43 -76.28 26.10
CA LEU A 246 -29.72 -76.77 26.61
C LEU A 246 -29.51 -77.87 27.67
N GLU A 247 -30.03 -77.61 28.86
CA GLU A 247 -30.82 -78.51 29.72
C GLU A 247 -30.88 -80.00 29.36
N GLU A 248 -30.34 -80.87 30.23
CA GLU A 248 -30.85 -82.24 30.38
C GLU A 248 -30.76 -82.70 31.85
N GLN A 249 -31.91 -82.58 32.51
CA GLN A 249 -32.54 -83.49 33.48
C GLN A 249 -31.66 -84.27 34.47
N ASN A 250 -31.75 -83.84 35.73
CA ASN A 250 -31.67 -84.69 36.92
C ASN A 250 -32.94 -85.57 37.02
N PRO A 251 -32.79 -86.89 37.20
CA PRO A 251 -33.43 -87.50 38.36
C PRO A 251 -32.53 -88.51 39.09
N ASN A 252 -32.48 -88.35 40.42
CA ASN A 252 -32.41 -89.37 41.49
C ASN A 252 -31.81 -90.76 41.15
N HIS A 253 -30.85 -91.22 41.95
CA HIS A 253 -31.05 -92.19 43.04
C HIS A 253 -29.78 -93.03 43.36
N LEU A 254 -29.61 -93.25 44.67
CA LEU A 254 -29.17 -94.48 45.36
C LEU A 254 -27.67 -94.71 45.63
N ASP A 255 -27.45 -94.78 46.95
CA ASP A 255 -26.47 -95.53 47.77
C ASP A 255 -25.04 -95.00 47.94
#